data_AF-A0A5C4Y7E5-F1
#
_entry.id   AF-A0A5C4Y7E5-F1
#
_cell.length_a   1.000
_cell.length_b   1.000
_cell.length_c   1.000
_cell.angle_alpha   90.00
_cell.angle_beta   90.00
_cell.angle_gamma   90.00
#
_symmetry.space_group_name_H-M   'P 1'
#
loop_
_entity.id
_entity.type
_entity.pdbx_description
1 polymer ?
#
loop_
_entity_poly.entity_id
_entity_poly.type
_entity_poly.pdbx_seq_one_letter_code
_entity_poly.pdbx_strand_id
1 'polypeptide(L)'
;MILPDPGPVPRPLPKPGRTAPQLASEVAWAVAKHGALTTRRLIHTYGPKPLWQDLIERGLLREVLTLYGPVIGLTDQGRLRAAELNRKASSNIYIPYVSGASSLADRAYLMDAVQHLERLGYQWDHYTYKRAGRVGRAASTGIKHTDQIICTTMQIPEQQMRELLIHYRPLRHPTGNAGYRPEKLGCPSLYATVAHGGLSAARVRRLLRVHKSHLDVWHSPLLLAVPDAAPLLPLVRSVNNKHRLNMEQAIRNRLVSPRQINLRICLLILPLPRTTDAG
;
A
#
# COMPACT_ATOMS: atom_id res chain seq x y z
N MET A 1 -11.95 -3.17 -13.05
CA MET A 1 -10.89 -3.10 -14.07
C MET A 1 -9.66 -3.67 -13.43
N ILE A 2 -9.16 -4.80 -13.93
CA ILE A 2 -7.84 -5.31 -13.56
C ILE A 2 -6.88 -4.43 -14.36
N LEU A 3 -5.90 -3.78 -13.72
CA LEU A 3 -4.86 -3.09 -14.51
C LEU A 3 -4.16 -4.12 -15.39
N PRO A 4 -3.74 -3.74 -16.61
CA PRO A 4 -2.89 -4.62 -17.39
C PRO A 4 -1.73 -5.06 -16.50
N ASP A 5 -1.46 -6.37 -16.47
CA ASP A 5 -0.22 -6.89 -15.93
C ASP A 5 0.90 -6.11 -16.63
N PRO A 6 1.79 -5.40 -15.91
CA PRO A 6 2.81 -4.54 -16.53
C PRO A 6 3.82 -5.27 -17.42
N GLY A 7 3.58 -6.54 -17.74
CA GLY A 7 4.54 -7.45 -18.34
C GLY A 7 5.63 -7.82 -17.34
N PRO A 8 6.50 -8.77 -17.69
CA PRO A 8 7.71 -9.01 -16.93
C PRO A 8 8.50 -7.70 -16.88
N VAL A 9 8.64 -7.14 -15.67
CA VAL A 9 9.49 -5.99 -15.46
C VAL A 9 10.90 -6.41 -15.90
N PRO A 10 11.52 -5.72 -16.87
CA PRO A 10 12.89 -6.04 -17.25
C PRO A 10 13.74 -5.98 -15.98
N ARG A 11 14.39 -7.10 -15.63
CA ARG A 11 15.22 -7.17 -14.44
C ARG A 11 16.21 -6.01 -14.54
N PRO A 12 16.19 -5.03 -13.60
CA PRO A 12 17.16 -3.97 -13.64
C PRO A 12 18.52 -4.65 -13.54
N LEU A 13 19.35 -4.48 -14.58
CA LEU A 13 20.73 -4.92 -14.50
C LEU A 13 21.33 -4.26 -13.26
N PRO A 14 22.02 -5.01 -12.39
CA PRO A 14 22.69 -4.41 -11.24
C PRO A 14 23.55 -3.27 -11.78
N LYS A 15 23.41 -2.07 -11.18
CA LYS A 15 24.24 -0.94 -11.58
C LYS A 15 25.70 -1.42 -11.50
N PRO A 16 26.47 -1.37 -12.61
CA PRO A 16 27.82 -1.91 -12.61
C PRO A 16 28.63 -1.26 -11.50
N GLY A 17 29.35 -2.07 -10.72
CA GLY A 17 30.31 -1.60 -9.70
C GLY A 17 29.84 -1.59 -8.24
N ARG A 18 28.67 -2.16 -7.89
CA ARG A 18 28.29 -2.29 -6.47
C ARG A 18 28.94 -3.51 -5.81
N THR A 19 29.56 -3.31 -4.65
CA THR A 19 30.13 -4.40 -3.85
C THR A 19 29.08 -5.04 -2.94
N ALA A 20 29.29 -6.29 -2.50
CA ALA A 20 28.37 -6.97 -1.58
C ALA A 20 28.13 -6.16 -0.27
N PRO A 21 29.16 -5.56 0.38
CA PRO A 21 28.94 -4.70 1.56
C PRO A 21 28.08 -3.47 1.28
N GLN A 22 28.20 -2.86 0.09
CA GLN A 22 27.36 -1.73 -0.31
C GLN A 22 25.91 -2.16 -0.46
N LEU A 23 25.66 -3.29 -1.15
CA LEU A 23 24.31 -3.84 -1.32
C LEU A 23 23.68 -4.23 0.02
N ALA A 24 24.43 -4.85 0.92
CA ALA A 24 23.94 -5.18 2.26
C ALA A 24 23.54 -3.92 3.04
N SER A 25 24.34 -2.86 2.97
CA SER A 25 24.01 -1.58 3.60
C SER A 25 22.75 -0.94 3.00
N GLU A 26 22.60 -0.99 1.67
CA GLU A 26 21.40 -0.52 0.98
C GLU A 26 20.14 -1.32 1.38
N VAL A 27 20.24 -2.65 1.49
CA VAL A 27 19.15 -3.54 1.93
C VAL A 27 18.75 -3.23 3.37
N ALA A 28 19.72 -3.14 4.29
CA ALA A 28 19.44 -2.82 5.69
C ALA A 28 18.72 -1.47 5.82
N TRP A 29 19.18 -0.46 5.08
CA TRP A 29 18.56 0.86 5.07
C TRP A 29 17.15 0.85 4.47
N ALA A 30 16.94 0.11 3.38
CA ALA A 30 15.63 -0.04 2.75
C ALA A 30 14.62 -0.69 3.71
N VAL A 31 15.01 -1.79 4.37
CA VAL A 31 14.17 -2.45 5.37
C VAL A 31 13.94 -1.55 6.57
N ALA A 32 14.93 -0.77 7.02
CA ALA A 32 14.76 0.19 8.11
C ALA A 32 13.77 1.31 7.78
N LYS A 33 13.86 1.88 6.57
CA LYS A 33 12.96 2.95 6.10
C LYS A 33 11.52 2.46 5.94
N HIS A 34 11.34 1.27 5.40
CA HIS A 34 10.01 0.74 5.05
C HIS A 34 9.40 -0.17 6.15
N GLY A 35 10.20 -0.59 7.13
CA GLY A 35 9.84 -1.52 8.20
C GLY A 35 9.94 -2.99 7.80
N ALA A 36 9.39 -3.35 6.64
CA ALA A 36 9.46 -4.69 6.07
C ALA A 36 9.35 -4.65 4.54
N LEU A 37 9.99 -5.59 3.87
CA LEU A 37 9.95 -5.74 2.41
C LEU A 37 9.90 -7.22 2.03
N THR A 38 9.31 -7.55 0.88
CA THR A 38 9.33 -8.94 0.39
C THR A 38 10.75 -9.29 -0.07
N THR A 39 11.19 -10.54 0.16
CA THR A 39 12.51 -11.00 -0.32
C THR A 39 12.63 -10.84 -1.84
N ARG A 40 11.54 -11.07 -2.56
CA ARG A 40 11.44 -10.88 -4.02
C ARG A 40 11.74 -9.44 -4.44
N ARG A 41 11.16 -8.44 -3.77
CA ARG A 41 11.47 -7.04 -4.04
C ARG A 41 12.92 -6.72 -3.73
N LEU A 42 13.46 -7.25 -2.64
CA LEU A 42 14.86 -7.06 -2.29
C LEU A 42 15.78 -7.65 -3.36
N ILE A 43 15.51 -8.87 -3.83
CA ILE A 43 16.28 -9.51 -4.91
C ILE A 43 16.21 -8.70 -6.20
N HIS A 44 15.01 -8.27 -6.59
CA HIS A 44 14.80 -7.45 -7.78
C HIS A 44 15.54 -6.10 -7.71
N THR A 45 15.65 -5.49 -6.53
CA THR A 45 16.16 -4.11 -6.39
C THR A 45 17.65 -4.07 -6.03
N TYR A 46 18.13 -5.00 -5.21
CA TYR A 46 19.46 -5.00 -4.60
C TYR A 46 20.28 -6.26 -4.95
N GLY A 47 19.77 -7.14 -5.80
CA GLY A 47 20.46 -8.35 -6.23
C GLY A 47 20.26 -9.56 -5.31
N PRO A 48 20.86 -10.70 -5.68
CA PRO A 48 20.53 -12.00 -5.11
C PRO A 48 20.82 -12.09 -3.60
N LYS A 49 20.00 -12.86 -2.89
CA LYS A 49 20.03 -13.02 -1.43
C LYS A 49 21.43 -13.31 -0.84
N PRO A 50 22.29 -14.17 -1.44
CA PRO A 50 23.64 -14.41 -0.92
C PRO A 50 24.48 -13.14 -0.70
N LEU A 51 24.25 -12.06 -1.47
CA LEU A 51 25.02 -10.81 -1.33
C LEU A 51 24.71 -10.03 -0.05
N TRP A 52 23.60 -10.33 0.62
CA TRP A 52 23.16 -9.65 1.85
C TRP A 52 22.67 -10.63 2.93
N GLN A 53 22.92 -11.93 2.75
CA GLN A 53 22.56 -13.01 3.67
C GLN A 53 23.21 -12.85 5.05
N ASP A 54 24.44 -12.32 5.10
CA ASP A 54 25.19 -12.02 6.32
C ASP A 54 24.41 -11.10 7.29
N LEU A 55 23.50 -10.26 6.80
CA LEU A 55 22.62 -9.45 7.65
C LEU A 55 21.63 -10.29 8.46
N ILE A 56 21.16 -11.41 7.89
CA ILE A 56 20.27 -12.36 8.56
C ILE A 56 21.08 -13.19 9.56
N GLU A 57 22.25 -13.68 9.14
CA GLU A 57 23.14 -14.50 9.97
C GLU A 57 23.63 -13.75 11.22
N ARG A 58 23.93 -12.46 11.08
CA ARG A 58 24.27 -11.57 12.22
C ARG A 58 23.07 -11.14 13.06
N GLY A 59 21.87 -11.61 12.74
CA GLY A 59 20.65 -11.28 13.46
C GLY A 59 20.23 -9.81 13.33
N LEU A 60 20.66 -9.08 12.30
CA LEU A 60 20.19 -7.70 12.04
C LEU A 60 18.86 -7.70 11.28
N LEU A 61 18.71 -8.64 10.36
CA LEU A 61 17.48 -8.91 9.65
C LEU A 61 16.93 -10.27 10.07
N ARG A 62 15.62 -10.46 9.91
CA ARG A 62 15.00 -11.77 10.01
C ARG A 62 14.09 -12.00 8.83
N GLU A 63 14.08 -13.25 8.37
CA GLU A 63 13.15 -13.73 7.37
C GLU A 63 11.95 -14.39 8.06
N VAL A 64 10.75 -14.07 7.60
CA VAL A 64 9.51 -14.71 8.02
C VAL A 64 8.85 -15.30 6.79
N LEU A 65 8.59 -16.61 6.82
CA LEU A 65 7.85 -17.29 5.77
C LEU A 65 6.36 -16.98 5.91
N THR A 66 5.74 -16.60 4.80
CA THR A 66 4.30 -16.36 4.70
C THR A 66 3.71 -17.25 3.61
N LEU A 67 2.38 -17.37 3.55
CA LEU A 67 1.68 -18.10 2.49
C LEU A 67 2.00 -17.57 1.08
N TYR A 68 2.45 -16.32 0.97
CA TYR A 68 2.70 -15.64 -0.30
C TYR A 68 4.20 -15.43 -0.57
N GLY A 69 5.06 -16.02 0.27
CA GLY A 69 6.51 -15.95 0.16
C GLY A 69 7.21 -15.32 1.37
N PRO A 70 8.54 -15.36 1.38
CA PRO A 70 9.36 -14.80 2.45
C PRO A 70 9.31 -13.27 2.48
N VAL A 71 9.24 -12.71 3.68
CA VAL A 71 9.35 -11.28 3.96
C VAL A 71 10.50 -11.03 4.92
N ILE A 72 11.20 -9.91 4.73
CA ILE A 72 12.33 -9.48 5.54
C ILE A 72 11.93 -8.28 6.38
N GLY A 73 12.26 -8.32 7.67
CA GLY A 73 12.11 -7.21 8.60
C GLY A 73 13.34 -7.06 9.50
N LEU A 74 13.43 -5.91 10.18
CA LEU A 74 14.43 -5.72 11.23
C LEU A 74 14.13 -6.60 12.45
N THR A 75 15.17 -7.14 13.06
CA THR A 75 15.14 -7.61 14.45
C THR A 75 15.23 -6.41 15.41
N ASP A 76 15.16 -6.65 16.72
CA ASP A 76 15.40 -5.59 17.70
C ASP A 76 16.85 -5.07 17.64
N GLN A 77 17.83 -5.97 17.44
CA GLN A 77 19.23 -5.59 17.24
C GLN A 77 19.43 -4.77 15.96
N GLY A 78 18.84 -5.21 14.84
CA GLY A 78 18.89 -4.46 13.59
C GLY A 78 18.28 -3.07 13.71
N ARG A 79 17.19 -2.93 14.46
CA ARG A 79 16.54 -1.65 14.72
C ARG A 79 17.40 -0.71 15.55
N LEU A 80 18.03 -1.21 16.62
CA LEU A 80 18.97 -0.43 17.42
C LEU A 80 20.13 0.07 16.56
N ARG A 81 20.69 -0.81 15.72
CA ARG A 81 21.77 -0.45 14.79
C ARG A 81 21.32 0.59 13.76
N ALA A 82 20.14 0.41 13.16
CA ALA A 82 19.58 1.38 12.22
C ALA A 82 19.33 2.74 12.88
N ALA A 83 18.84 2.77 14.12
CA ALA A 83 18.65 4.01 14.88
C ALA A 83 19.97 4.71 15.21
N GLU A 84 21.02 3.96 15.54
CA GLU A 84 22.37 4.49 15.72
C GLU A 84 22.90 5.13 14.44
N LEU A 85 22.79 4.45 13.30
CA LEU A 85 23.22 4.98 12.00
C LEU A 85 22.42 6.21 11.58
N ASN A 86 21.10 6.21 11.79
CA ASN A 86 20.23 7.33 11.50
C ASN A 86 20.58 8.58 12.34
N ARG A 87 20.97 8.39 13.61
CA ARG A 87 21.49 9.48 14.46
C ARG A 87 22.83 10.02 13.94
N LYS A 88 23.77 9.14 13.57
CA LYS A 88 25.08 9.53 13.03
C LYS A 88 24.98 10.26 11.70
N ALA A 89 24.05 9.86 10.84
CA ALA A 89 23.82 10.46 9.53
C ALA A 89 22.97 11.73 9.59
N SER A 90 22.47 12.14 10.77
CA SER A 90 21.53 13.25 10.94
C SER A 90 20.30 13.17 10.03
N SER A 91 19.93 11.97 9.58
CA SER A 91 18.92 11.76 8.54
C SER A 91 17.48 11.83 9.07
N ASN A 92 17.29 11.93 10.39
CA ASN A 92 16.02 12.04 11.11
C ASN A 92 14.89 11.15 10.57
N ILE A 93 15.23 9.97 10.04
CA ILE A 93 14.27 9.04 9.46
C ILE A 93 13.58 8.29 10.59
N TYR A 94 12.26 8.26 10.55
CA TYR A 94 11.47 7.44 11.45
C TYR A 94 11.58 5.96 11.08
N ILE A 95 11.96 5.11 12.05
CA ILE A 95 12.13 3.66 11.87
C ILE A 95 10.95 2.93 12.52
N PRO A 96 10.01 2.37 11.73
CA PRO A 96 8.79 1.75 12.26
C PRO A 96 9.06 0.43 13.00
N TYR A 97 8.41 0.26 14.14
CA TYR A 97 8.40 -0.95 14.97
C TYR A 97 7.37 -1.97 14.46
N VAL A 98 7.82 -2.87 13.59
CA VAL A 98 7.01 -3.97 13.03
C VAL A 98 7.58 -5.32 13.46
N SER A 99 7.03 -5.92 14.52
CA SER A 99 7.59 -7.13 15.15
C SER A 99 6.75 -8.41 14.99
N GLY A 100 5.44 -8.32 14.78
CA GLY A 100 4.60 -9.51 14.53
C GLY A 100 4.74 -10.04 13.10
N ALA A 101 4.72 -11.37 12.92
CA ALA A 101 4.81 -12.01 11.60
C ALA A 101 3.71 -11.49 10.63
N SER A 102 2.46 -11.44 11.09
CA SER A 102 1.34 -10.87 10.32
C SER A 102 1.57 -9.40 9.96
N SER A 103 2.08 -8.59 10.89
CA SER A 103 2.35 -7.17 10.66
C SER A 103 3.51 -6.96 9.68
N LEU A 104 4.54 -7.81 9.72
CA LEU A 104 5.64 -7.81 8.75
C LEU A 104 5.12 -8.13 7.35
N ALA A 105 4.28 -9.16 7.23
CA ALA A 105 3.67 -9.54 5.97
C ALA A 105 2.83 -8.37 5.42
N ASP A 106 1.83 -7.90 6.17
CA ASP A 106 0.99 -6.77 5.76
C ASP A 106 1.82 -5.56 5.33
N ARG A 107 2.86 -5.23 6.10
CA ARG A 107 3.76 -4.13 5.77
C ARG A 107 4.51 -4.36 4.46
N ALA A 108 5.16 -5.52 4.29
CA ALA A 108 5.96 -5.83 3.11
C ALA A 108 5.11 -5.78 1.83
N TYR A 109 3.93 -6.40 1.84
CA TYR A 109 3.06 -6.42 0.67
C TYR A 109 2.37 -5.08 0.41
N LEU A 110 2.08 -4.28 1.45
CA LEU A 110 1.66 -2.89 1.26
C LEU A 110 2.75 -2.09 0.54
N MET A 111 4.02 -2.24 0.93
CA MET A 111 5.12 -1.53 0.28
C MET A 111 5.30 -1.98 -1.18
N ASP A 112 5.11 -3.25 -1.50
CA ASP A 112 5.10 -3.75 -2.88
C ASP A 112 3.96 -3.12 -3.70
N ALA A 113 2.76 -3.03 -3.11
CA ALA A 113 1.62 -2.38 -3.74
C ALA A 113 1.84 -0.88 -4.00
N VAL A 114 2.43 -0.16 -3.02
CA VAL A 114 2.82 1.25 -3.18
C VAL A 114 3.82 1.39 -4.32
N GLN A 115 4.88 0.58 -4.34
CA GLN A 115 5.89 0.63 -5.41
C GLN A 115 5.28 0.36 -6.79
N HIS A 116 4.34 -0.58 -6.87
CA HIS A 116 3.64 -0.85 -8.13
C HIS A 116 2.83 0.37 -8.59
N LEU A 117 2.08 1.01 -7.70
CA LEU A 117 1.33 2.23 -8.02
C LEU A 117 2.25 3.40 -8.40
N GLU A 118 3.40 3.55 -7.74
CA GLU A 118 4.40 4.57 -8.07
C GLU A 118 4.90 4.42 -9.52
N ARG A 119 5.10 3.18 -10.00
CA ARG A 119 5.47 2.92 -11.40
C ARG A 119 4.37 3.30 -12.39
N LEU A 120 3.12 3.38 -11.94
CA LEU A 120 1.98 3.82 -12.73
C LEU A 120 1.75 5.33 -12.65
N GLY A 121 2.68 6.07 -12.03
CA GLY A 121 2.64 7.52 -11.89
C GLY A 121 1.86 8.03 -10.68
N TYR A 122 1.38 7.15 -9.80
CA TYR A 122 0.84 7.58 -8.51
C TYR A 122 1.98 8.08 -7.62
N GLN A 123 1.66 8.96 -6.67
CA GLN A 123 2.61 9.42 -5.68
C GLN A 123 2.12 9.10 -4.28
N TRP A 124 3.02 8.66 -3.40
CA TRP A 124 2.69 8.48 -2.00
C TRP A 124 2.41 9.84 -1.34
N ASP A 125 1.32 9.95 -0.58
CA ASP A 125 0.97 11.16 0.18
C ASP A 125 1.21 10.98 1.67
N HIS A 126 0.46 10.07 2.31
CA HIS A 126 0.62 9.78 3.72
C HIS A 126 0.09 8.39 4.10
N TYR A 127 0.54 7.91 5.25
CA TYR A 127 0.06 6.68 5.87
C TYR A 127 -0.94 7.00 6.98
N THR A 128 -2.04 6.23 7.04
CA THR A 128 -2.96 6.25 8.18
C THR A 128 -2.67 5.06 9.08
N TYR A 129 -2.35 5.36 10.34
CA TYR A 129 -1.96 4.37 11.34
C TYR A 129 -3.09 4.00 12.28
N LYS A 130 -3.12 2.73 12.69
CA LYS A 130 -4.08 2.25 13.69
C LYS A 130 -3.88 2.97 15.02
N ARG A 131 -4.97 3.53 15.56
CA ARG A 131 -4.97 4.15 16.88
C ARG A 131 -4.53 3.13 17.92
N ALA A 132 -3.68 3.56 18.84
CA ALA A 132 -3.36 2.79 20.01
C ALA A 132 -4.63 2.56 20.84
N GLY A 133 -4.74 1.38 21.47
CA GLY A 133 -5.83 1.10 22.40
C GLY A 133 -5.79 2.07 23.59
N ARG A 134 -6.95 2.30 24.22
CA ARG A 134 -7.08 3.14 25.43
C ARG A 134 -6.62 2.45 26.71
N VAL A 135 -6.11 1.22 26.61
CA VAL A 135 -5.70 0.37 27.72
C VAL A 135 -4.32 -0.24 27.42
N GLY A 136 -3.54 -0.49 28.48
CA GLY A 136 -2.19 -1.04 28.40
C GLY A 136 -1.09 0.00 28.15
N ARG A 137 0.11 -0.49 27.83
CA ARG A 137 1.36 0.29 27.75
C ARG A 137 1.27 1.54 26.84
N ALA A 138 0.47 1.49 25.78
CA ALA A 138 0.33 2.62 24.87
C ALA A 138 -0.41 3.82 25.50
N ALA A 139 -1.34 3.55 26.43
CA ALA A 139 -2.06 4.60 27.16
C ALA A 139 -1.14 5.30 28.18
N SER A 140 -0.24 4.56 28.83
CA SER A 140 0.69 5.13 29.82
C SER A 140 1.88 5.88 29.20
N THR A 141 2.26 5.56 27.96
CA THR A 141 3.37 6.23 27.27
C THR A 141 2.93 7.37 26.34
N GLY A 142 1.64 7.72 26.33
CA GLY A 142 1.10 8.77 25.46
C GLY A 142 1.15 8.46 23.95
N ILE A 143 1.37 7.19 23.58
CA ILE A 143 1.44 6.76 22.18
C ILE A 143 0.02 6.77 21.61
N LYS A 144 -0.22 7.67 20.63
CA LYS A 144 -1.55 7.83 20.00
C LYS A 144 -1.85 6.78 18.92
N HIS A 145 -0.81 6.26 18.26
CA HIS A 145 -0.93 5.35 17.13
C HIS A 145 0.12 4.23 17.20
N THR A 146 -0.25 3.05 16.72
CA THR A 146 0.68 1.93 16.50
C THR A 146 1.30 2.03 15.11
N ASP A 147 2.38 1.30 14.88
CA ASP A 147 3.06 1.30 13.57
C ASP A 147 2.38 0.36 12.57
N GLN A 148 1.14 -0.05 12.82
CA GLN A 148 0.31 -0.77 11.86
C GLN A 148 -0.39 0.23 10.94
N ILE A 149 -0.07 0.20 9.65
CA ILE A 149 -0.80 0.97 8.64
C ILE A 149 -2.16 0.32 8.38
N ILE A 150 -3.20 1.14 8.38
CA ILE A 150 -4.56 0.74 7.97
C ILE A 150 -4.76 0.98 6.47
N CYS A 151 -4.35 2.16 5.99
CA CYS A 151 -4.39 2.52 4.58
C CYS A 151 -3.30 3.54 4.24
N THR A 152 -2.99 3.61 2.95
CA THR A 152 -2.06 4.59 2.38
C THR A 152 -2.82 5.48 1.43
N THR A 153 -2.73 6.79 1.63
CA THR A 153 -3.29 7.76 0.69
C THR A 153 -2.29 7.94 -0.44
N MET A 154 -2.77 7.78 -1.68
CA MET A 154 -1.97 7.97 -2.89
C MET A 154 -2.53 9.17 -3.65
N GLN A 155 -1.68 9.97 -4.27
CA GLN A 155 -2.08 10.98 -5.26
C GLN A 155 -2.08 10.34 -6.65
N ILE A 156 -3.12 10.60 -7.44
CA ILE A 156 -3.19 10.16 -8.83
C ILE A 156 -2.21 10.95 -9.72
N PRO A 157 -1.83 10.42 -10.89
CA PRO A 157 -1.02 11.17 -11.87
C PRO A 157 -1.62 12.54 -12.21
N GLU A 158 -0.76 13.53 -12.44
CA GLU A 158 -1.16 14.92 -12.68
C GLU A 158 -2.15 15.07 -13.85
N GLN A 159 -1.94 14.31 -14.94
CA GLN A 159 -2.87 14.28 -16.07
C GLN A 159 -4.29 13.88 -15.65
N GLN A 160 -4.42 12.82 -14.85
CA GLN A 160 -5.71 12.35 -14.35
C GLN A 160 -6.32 13.38 -13.37
N MET A 161 -5.50 14.06 -12.57
CA MET A 161 -5.95 15.14 -11.70
C MET A 161 -6.54 16.32 -12.50
N ARG A 162 -5.86 16.75 -13.58
CA ARG A 162 -6.37 17.81 -14.46
C ARG A 162 -7.72 17.44 -15.06
N GLU A 163 -7.88 16.20 -15.51
CA GLU A 163 -9.17 15.70 -16.01
C GLU A 163 -10.27 15.74 -14.93
N LEU A 164 -9.96 15.33 -13.69
CA LEU A 164 -10.92 15.44 -12.58
C LEU A 164 -11.30 16.88 -12.29
N LEU A 165 -10.36 17.82 -12.31
CA LEU A 165 -10.63 19.24 -12.02
C LEU A 165 -11.49 19.92 -13.09
N ILE A 166 -11.45 19.46 -14.35
CA ILE A 166 -12.34 19.96 -15.41
C ILE A 166 -13.81 19.57 -15.12
N HIS A 167 -14.02 18.42 -14.49
CA HIS A 167 -15.36 17.84 -14.30
C HIS A 167 -15.96 18.08 -12.93
N TYR A 168 -15.12 18.30 -11.92
CA TYR A 168 -15.52 18.40 -10.53
C TYR A 168 -14.94 19.66 -9.90
N ARG A 169 -15.81 20.50 -9.33
CA ARG A 169 -15.36 21.59 -8.47
C ARG A 169 -14.93 20.99 -7.13
N PRO A 170 -13.78 21.39 -6.56
CA PRO A 170 -13.42 21.00 -5.21
C PRO A 170 -14.51 21.49 -4.26
N LEU A 171 -15.28 20.57 -3.67
CA LEU A 171 -16.22 20.94 -2.62
C LEU A 171 -15.41 21.30 -1.37
N ARG A 172 -15.85 22.34 -0.65
CA ARG A 172 -15.32 22.64 0.68
C ARG A 172 -15.59 21.42 1.56
N HIS A 173 -14.52 20.80 2.05
CA HIS A 173 -14.64 19.63 2.92
C HIS A 173 -15.52 19.98 4.12
N PRO A 174 -16.54 19.17 4.45
CA PRO A 174 -17.17 19.30 5.76
C PRO A 174 -16.08 19.09 6.81
N THR A 175 -16.00 20.00 7.77
CA THR A 175 -15.10 19.93 8.91
C THR A 175 -15.44 18.67 9.71
N GLY A 176 -14.69 17.59 9.47
CA GLY A 176 -14.96 16.28 10.03
C GLY A 176 -14.65 16.21 11.52
N ASN A 177 -15.63 15.78 12.31
CA ASN A 177 -15.47 15.43 13.71
C ASN A 177 -14.53 14.21 13.90
N ALA A 178 -13.63 14.34 14.88
CA ALA A 178 -12.94 13.27 15.60
C ALA A 178 -12.34 12.08 14.80
N GLY A 179 -11.39 12.35 13.90
CA GLY A 179 -10.34 11.37 13.55
C GLY A 179 -10.50 10.57 12.26
N TYR A 180 -11.58 10.78 11.53
CA TYR A 180 -11.69 10.35 10.14
C TYR A 180 -11.27 11.52 9.25
N ARG A 181 -10.24 11.36 8.42
CA ARG A 181 -9.91 12.35 7.39
C ARG A 181 -10.82 12.08 6.19
N PRO A 182 -11.70 13.02 5.80
CA PRO A 182 -12.49 12.86 4.60
C PRO A 182 -11.56 12.71 3.40
N GLU A 183 -11.92 11.80 2.49
CA GLU A 183 -11.13 11.55 1.29
C GLU A 183 -11.16 12.78 0.37
N LYS A 184 -10.03 13.05 -0.29
CA LYS A 184 -9.86 14.22 -1.14
C LYS A 184 -9.92 13.84 -2.61
N LEU A 185 -10.34 14.77 -3.45
CA LEU A 185 -10.33 14.61 -4.90
C LEU A 185 -8.91 14.25 -5.37
N GLY A 186 -8.79 13.16 -6.12
CA GLY A 186 -7.51 12.66 -6.65
C GLY A 186 -6.55 12.07 -5.61
N CYS A 187 -7.03 11.81 -4.39
CA CYS A 187 -6.24 11.18 -3.33
C CYS A 187 -6.85 9.82 -2.89
N PRO A 188 -6.89 8.78 -3.75
CA PRO A 188 -7.47 7.49 -3.37
C PRO A 188 -6.72 6.81 -2.22
N SER A 189 -7.49 6.15 -1.35
CA SER A 189 -6.96 5.26 -0.31
C SER A 189 -6.64 3.87 -0.86
N LEU A 190 -5.40 3.43 -0.66
CA LEU A 190 -4.91 2.05 -0.84
C LEU A 190 -5.04 1.26 0.46
N TYR A 191 -5.76 0.14 0.40
CA TYR A 191 -5.78 -0.86 1.44
C TYR A 191 -5.05 -2.10 0.97
N ALA A 192 -4.09 -2.57 1.76
CA ALA A 192 -3.38 -3.81 1.52
C ALA A 192 -3.33 -4.60 2.82
N THR A 193 -3.80 -5.84 2.79
CA THR A 193 -3.56 -6.80 3.86
C THR A 193 -3.49 -8.19 3.26
N VAL A 194 -2.52 -8.95 3.74
CA VAL A 194 -2.28 -10.35 3.40
C VAL A 194 -2.40 -11.25 4.62
N ALA A 195 -2.28 -10.68 5.82
CA ALA A 195 -2.48 -11.40 7.07
C ALA A 195 -3.88 -12.00 7.12
N HIS A 196 -4.01 -13.16 7.78
CA HIS A 196 -5.29 -13.83 7.99
C HIS A 196 -6.07 -14.14 6.68
N GLY A 197 -5.37 -14.34 5.56
CA GLY A 197 -5.98 -14.61 4.25
C GLY A 197 -6.35 -13.33 3.46
N GLY A 198 -5.99 -12.15 3.96
CA GLY A 198 -6.16 -10.87 3.29
C GLY A 198 -7.56 -10.25 3.45
N LEU A 199 -7.99 -9.48 2.45
CA LEU A 199 -9.26 -8.73 2.52
C LEU A 199 -10.47 -9.64 2.27
N SER A 200 -11.26 -9.88 3.32
CA SER A 200 -12.54 -10.60 3.17
C SER A 200 -13.58 -9.78 2.41
N ALA A 201 -14.49 -10.46 1.70
CA ALA A 201 -15.60 -9.80 1.00
C ALA A 201 -16.46 -8.93 1.94
N ALA A 202 -16.66 -9.36 3.20
CA ALA A 202 -17.35 -8.58 4.21
C ALA A 202 -16.62 -7.27 4.54
N ARG A 203 -15.29 -7.30 4.66
CA ARG A 203 -14.46 -6.10 4.86
C ARG A 203 -14.55 -5.18 3.65
N VAL A 204 -14.45 -5.72 2.43
CA VAL A 204 -14.57 -4.95 1.19
C VAL A 204 -15.95 -4.28 1.09
N ARG A 205 -17.04 -4.97 1.39
CA ARG A 205 -18.39 -4.36 1.43
C ARG A 205 -18.47 -3.21 2.43
N ARG A 206 -17.81 -3.32 3.59
CA ARG A 206 -17.74 -2.23 4.58
C ARG A 206 -16.97 -1.03 4.04
N LEU A 207 -15.81 -1.26 3.41
CA LEU A 207 -15.03 -0.20 2.76
C LEU A 207 -15.83 0.47 1.65
N LEU A 208 -16.52 -0.31 0.81
CA LEU A 208 -17.40 0.21 -0.23
C LEU A 208 -18.55 1.06 0.32
N ARG A 209 -19.10 0.72 1.49
CA ARG A 209 -20.17 1.51 2.12
C ARG A 209 -19.65 2.87 2.59
N VAL A 210 -18.49 2.89 3.23
CA VAL A 210 -17.80 4.13 3.64
C VAL A 210 -17.38 4.94 2.41
N HIS A 211 -16.96 4.27 1.34
CA HIS A 211 -16.64 4.90 0.06
C HIS A 211 -17.85 5.58 -0.55
N LYS A 212 -18.99 4.89 -0.54
CA LYS A 212 -20.25 5.42 -1.05
C LYS A 212 -20.72 6.68 -0.31
N SER A 213 -20.51 6.76 1.01
CA SER A 213 -20.91 7.95 1.78
C SER A 213 -20.07 9.19 1.48
N HIS A 214 -18.96 9.07 0.77
CA HIS A 214 -18.16 10.23 0.37
C HIS A 214 -18.20 10.50 -1.13
N LEU A 215 -19.04 9.82 -1.92
CA LEU A 215 -19.07 9.95 -3.39
C LEU A 215 -19.24 11.40 -3.87
N ASP A 216 -19.95 12.22 -3.08
CA ASP A 216 -20.17 13.64 -3.40
C ASP A 216 -18.86 14.45 -3.34
N VAL A 217 -17.86 13.98 -2.60
CA VAL A 217 -16.54 14.60 -2.40
C VAL A 217 -15.41 13.76 -3.05
N TRP A 218 -15.68 12.48 -3.26
CA TRP A 218 -14.72 11.44 -3.60
C TRP A 218 -15.00 10.90 -4.99
N HIS A 219 -14.19 11.33 -5.96
CA HIS A 219 -14.27 10.89 -7.36
C HIS A 219 -13.07 10.01 -7.77
N SER A 220 -12.49 9.27 -6.82
CA SER A 220 -11.30 8.45 -7.06
C SER A 220 -11.58 6.98 -6.72
N PRO A 221 -10.88 6.01 -7.34
CA PRO A 221 -11.17 4.60 -7.14
C PRO A 221 -10.76 4.08 -5.76
N LEU A 222 -11.45 3.04 -5.28
CA LEU A 222 -11.03 2.28 -4.10
C LEU A 222 -9.93 1.28 -4.48
N LEU A 223 -8.70 1.50 -4.02
CA LEU A 223 -7.54 0.67 -4.37
C LEU A 223 -7.37 -0.45 -3.32
N LEU A 224 -7.41 -1.72 -3.75
CA LEU A 224 -7.27 -2.89 -2.85
C LEU A 224 -6.17 -3.84 -3.34
N ALA A 225 -5.02 -3.83 -2.69
CA ALA A 225 -4.01 -4.86 -2.96
C ALA A 225 -4.36 -6.14 -2.22
N VAL A 226 -4.52 -7.24 -2.97
CA VAL A 226 -4.85 -8.55 -2.42
C VAL A 226 -3.98 -9.63 -3.06
N PRO A 227 -3.61 -10.66 -2.29
CA PRO A 227 -2.76 -11.73 -2.82
C PRO A 227 -3.52 -12.64 -3.79
N ASP A 228 -4.83 -12.81 -3.58
CA ASP A 228 -5.71 -13.52 -4.50
C ASP A 228 -6.97 -12.70 -4.79
N ALA A 229 -7.20 -12.46 -6.09
CA ALA A 229 -8.35 -11.73 -6.59
C ALA A 229 -9.63 -12.58 -6.58
N ALA A 230 -9.49 -13.90 -6.75
CA ALA A 230 -10.61 -14.79 -7.08
C ALA A 230 -11.81 -14.67 -6.14
N PRO A 231 -11.64 -14.62 -4.80
CA PRO A 231 -12.77 -14.48 -3.86
C PRO A 231 -13.52 -13.14 -3.98
N LEU A 232 -12.85 -12.10 -4.48
CA LEU A 232 -13.40 -10.75 -4.58
C LEU A 232 -13.96 -10.44 -5.97
N LEU A 233 -13.55 -11.16 -7.01
CA LEU A 233 -13.98 -10.91 -8.39
C LEU A 233 -15.51 -10.86 -8.57
N PRO A 234 -16.33 -11.77 -8.01
CA PRO A 234 -17.78 -11.69 -8.16
C PRO A 234 -18.37 -10.40 -7.56
N LEU A 235 -17.87 -10.00 -6.39
CA LEU A 235 -18.28 -8.75 -5.73
C LEU A 235 -17.90 -7.54 -6.58
N VAL A 236 -16.68 -7.51 -7.12
CA VAL A 236 -16.19 -6.44 -8.00
C VAL A 236 -17.03 -6.33 -9.26
N ARG A 237 -17.30 -7.45 -9.92
CA ARG A 237 -18.11 -7.50 -11.14
C ARG A 237 -19.52 -6.99 -10.86
N SER A 238 -20.15 -7.44 -9.78
CA SER A 238 -21.49 -6.98 -9.38
C SER A 238 -21.53 -5.48 -9.09
N VAL A 239 -20.56 -4.96 -8.33
CA VAL A 239 -20.47 -3.52 -8.02
C VAL A 239 -20.24 -2.68 -9.28
N ASN A 240 -19.33 -3.11 -10.16
CA ASN A 240 -19.05 -2.41 -11.42
C ASN A 240 -20.23 -2.46 -12.39
N ASN A 241 -20.91 -3.60 -12.51
CA ASN A 241 -22.07 -3.75 -13.37
C ASN A 241 -23.24 -2.90 -12.87
N LYS A 242 -23.52 -2.91 -11.57
CA LYS A 242 -24.55 -2.05 -10.97
C LYS A 242 -24.24 -0.58 -11.20
N HIS A 243 -22.97 -0.19 -11.04
CA HIS A 243 -22.55 1.18 -11.30
C HIS A 243 -22.75 1.56 -12.79
N ARG A 244 -22.27 0.72 -13.72
CA ARG A 244 -22.46 0.89 -15.17
C ARG A 244 -23.93 1.07 -15.54
N LEU A 245 -24.81 0.21 -15.05
CA LEU A 245 -26.25 0.29 -15.34
C LEU A 245 -26.88 1.58 -14.80
N ASN A 246 -26.56 1.95 -13.55
CA ASN A 246 -27.04 3.20 -12.97
C ASN A 246 -26.58 4.41 -13.80
N MET A 247 -25.35 4.38 -14.32
CA MET A 247 -24.81 5.44 -15.18
C MET A 247 -25.55 5.49 -16.52
N GLU A 248 -25.72 4.35 -17.20
CA GLU A 248 -26.45 4.27 -18.46
C GLU A 248 -27.87 4.81 -18.32
N GLN A 249 -28.53 4.51 -17.21
CA GLN A 249 -29.86 5.04 -16.90
C GLN A 249 -29.84 6.55 -16.63
N ALA A 250 -28.86 7.07 -15.88
CA ALA A 250 -28.71 8.49 -15.63
C ALA A 250 -28.46 9.30 -16.92
N ILE A 251 -27.64 8.77 -17.83
CA ILE A 251 -27.40 9.36 -19.17
C ILE A 251 -28.69 9.40 -19.96
N ARG A 252 -29.42 8.27 -20.05
CA ARG A 252 -30.70 8.19 -20.78
C ARG A 252 -31.71 9.20 -20.25
N ASN A 253 -31.76 9.37 -18.93
CA ASN A 253 -32.67 10.31 -18.28
C ASN A 253 -32.19 11.78 -18.34
N ARG A 254 -31.05 12.07 -18.99
CA ARG A 254 -30.39 13.39 -19.04
C ARG A 254 -30.14 14.01 -17.65
N LEU A 255 -30.05 13.17 -16.61
CA LEU A 255 -29.87 13.62 -15.22
C LEU A 255 -28.41 13.98 -14.90
N VAL A 256 -27.47 13.51 -15.72
CA VAL A 256 -26.03 13.66 -15.49
C VAL A 256 -25.33 13.88 -16.83
N SER A 257 -24.40 14.83 -16.89
CA SER A 257 -23.56 15.03 -18.08
C SER A 257 -22.66 13.80 -18.29
N PRO A 258 -22.45 13.31 -19.54
CA PRO A 258 -21.50 12.25 -19.89
C PRO A 258 -20.09 12.39 -19.30
N ARG A 259 -19.72 13.60 -18.86
CA ARG A 259 -18.43 13.96 -18.28
C ARG A 259 -18.32 13.79 -16.76
N GLN A 260 -19.44 13.78 -16.02
CA GLN A 260 -19.46 13.58 -14.55
C GLN A 260 -19.41 12.07 -14.16
N ILE A 261 -19.07 11.22 -15.11
CA ILE A 261 -19.41 9.79 -15.17
C ILE A 261 -18.29 8.88 -14.66
N ASN A 262 -17.12 9.41 -14.30
CA ASN A 262 -15.99 8.57 -13.90
C ASN A 262 -15.97 8.19 -12.41
N LEU A 263 -17.13 7.92 -11.81
CA LEU A 263 -17.22 7.28 -10.49
C LEU A 263 -16.98 5.76 -10.58
N ARG A 264 -15.95 5.35 -11.32
CA ARG A 264 -15.55 3.96 -11.27
C ARG A 264 -15.10 3.68 -9.85
N ILE A 265 -15.88 2.88 -9.13
CA ILE A 265 -15.33 1.99 -8.11
C ILE A 265 -14.42 1.02 -8.87
N CYS A 266 -13.27 1.49 -9.37
CA CYS A 266 -12.24 0.59 -9.82
C CYS A 266 -11.72 -0.05 -8.56
N LEU A 267 -12.29 -1.20 -8.20
CA LEU A 267 -11.56 -2.11 -7.35
C LEU A 267 -10.32 -2.48 -8.14
N LEU A 268 -9.22 -1.85 -7.79
CA LEU A 268 -7.94 -2.22 -8.33
C LEU A 268 -7.42 -3.36 -7.48
N ILE A 269 -7.52 -4.57 -8.00
CA ILE A 269 -6.86 -5.73 -7.40
C ILE A 269 -5.44 -5.77 -7.96
N LEU A 270 -4.48 -5.51 -7.09
CA LEU A 270 -3.07 -5.71 -7.39
C LEU A 270 -2.72 -7.14 -6.97
N PRO A 271 -2.68 -8.13 -7.90
CA PRO A 271 -2.24 -9.47 -7.54
C PRO A 271 -0.81 -9.36 -7.04
N LEU A 272 -0.61 -9.79 -5.81
CA LEU A 272 0.73 -9.87 -5.25
C LEU A 272 1.39 -11.10 -5.88
N PRO A 273 2.59 -10.96 -6.49
CA PRO A 273 3.19 -12.04 -7.26
C PRO A 273 3.39 -13.29 -6.43
N ARG A 274 3.06 -14.44 -7.02
CA ARG A 274 3.08 -15.74 -6.35
C ARG A 274 4.52 -16.24 -6.30
N THR A 275 4.81 -17.08 -5.31
CA THR A 275 6.12 -17.72 -5.17
C THR A 275 6.50 -18.58 -6.37
N THR A 276 5.53 -19.06 -7.15
CA THR A 276 5.75 -19.87 -8.35
C THR A 276 6.35 -19.12 -9.53
N ASP A 277 6.30 -17.78 -9.52
CA ASP A 277 6.73 -16.97 -10.66
C ASP A 277 8.21 -16.56 -10.59
N ALA A 278 8.96 -17.11 -9.63
CA ALA A 278 10.37 -16.79 -9.37
C ALA A 278 11.35 -17.93 -9.72
N GLY A 279 10.92 -18.90 -10.53
CA GLY A 279 11.80 -19.90 -11.15
C GLY A 279 12.76 -19.28 -12.16
#